data_AF-A0A2D7WXX1-F1
#
_entry.id   AF-A0A2D7WXX1-F1
#
_cell.length_a   1.000
_cell.length_b   1.000
_cell.length_c   1.000
_cell.angle_alpha   90.00
_cell.angle_beta   90.00
_cell.angle_gamma   90.00
#
_symmetry.space_group_name_H-M   'P 1'
#
loop_
_entity.id
_entity.type
_entity.pdbx_description
1 polymer ?
#
loop_
_entity_poly.entity_id
_entity_poly.type
_entity_poly.pdbx_seq_one_letter_code
_entity_poly.pdbx_strand_id
1 'polypeptide(L)'
;MLEHKHLMLMADVNCPPSSCEEIEYWMSGLVKSLGMKELIQPKAVYCNKEGNEGVTCICAIETSHIVLHSWDGQVPQKIQLDIYTCSKLNIVSVWEKIKRFEAYNIQYKFYDRKNGFKLLNCNEDKRIEENLKSNFWHFAKTMPQIPHWYTRAREWESLHQFAEAVDLINRKGVIEKWGKASYKYYYIDEYKYWTMEEETVPSHKHILINRAKA
;
A
#
# COMPACT_ATOMS: atom_id res chain seq x y z
N MET A 1 12.87 19.56 7.22
CA MET A 1 13.39 18.62 8.24
C MET A 1 13.55 17.27 7.57
N LEU A 2 14.68 16.56 7.75
CA LEU A 2 14.86 15.22 7.21
C LEU A 2 13.92 14.22 7.93
N GLU A 3 13.22 13.39 7.16
CA GLU A 3 12.38 12.29 7.64
C GLU A 3 13.21 11.00 7.59
N HIS A 4 13.20 10.17 8.63
CA HIS A 4 13.84 8.85 8.57
C HIS A 4 12.76 7.78 8.68
N LYS A 5 12.35 7.23 7.53
CA LYS A 5 11.28 6.24 7.44
C LYS A 5 11.81 4.93 6.89
N HIS A 6 11.40 3.84 7.50
CA HIS A 6 11.68 2.49 7.04
C HIS A 6 10.36 1.81 6.72
N LEU A 7 10.10 1.62 5.43
CA LEU A 7 9.01 0.80 4.92
C LEU A 7 9.47 -0.66 4.91
N MET A 8 8.75 -1.51 5.62
CA MET A 8 8.85 -2.96 5.50
C MET A 8 7.61 -3.46 4.78
N LEU A 9 7.78 -4.17 3.68
CA LEU A 9 6.70 -4.67 2.82
C LEU A 9 6.91 -6.15 2.57
N MET A 10 5.83 -6.91 2.63
CA MET A 10 5.78 -8.32 2.23
C MET A 10 4.55 -8.53 1.34
N ALA A 11 4.68 -9.36 0.32
CA ALA A 11 3.56 -9.71 -0.55
C ALA A 11 3.70 -11.14 -1.06
N ASP A 12 2.56 -11.78 -1.29
CA ASP A 12 2.50 -12.95 -2.15
C ASP A 12 2.54 -12.46 -3.61
N VAL A 13 3.13 -13.24 -4.51
CA VAL A 13 3.34 -12.86 -5.92
C VAL A 13 3.08 -14.03 -6.85
N ASN A 14 2.62 -13.76 -8.07
CA ASN A 14 2.51 -14.77 -9.13
C ASN A 14 3.68 -14.72 -10.11
N CYS A 15 4.44 -13.61 -10.13
CA CYS A 15 5.59 -13.43 -11.00
C CYS A 15 6.82 -12.97 -10.17
N PRO A 16 7.39 -13.85 -9.32
CA PRO A 16 8.54 -13.48 -8.48
C PRO A 16 9.77 -13.18 -9.35
N PRO A 17 10.61 -12.21 -8.95
CA PRO A 17 11.89 -12.03 -9.60
C PRO A 17 12.84 -13.18 -9.25
N SER A 18 13.43 -13.79 -10.29
CA SER A 18 14.39 -14.89 -10.19
C SER A 18 15.73 -14.60 -10.90
N SER A 19 15.77 -13.61 -11.79
CA SER A 19 16.99 -13.18 -12.48
C SER A 19 17.73 -12.10 -11.69
N CYS A 20 19.02 -12.32 -11.43
CA CYS A 20 19.88 -11.37 -10.74
C CYS A 20 20.05 -10.07 -11.53
N GLU A 21 20.30 -10.14 -12.83
CA GLU A 21 20.51 -8.96 -13.67
C GLU A 21 19.22 -8.13 -13.79
N GLU A 22 18.07 -8.79 -13.99
CA GLU A 22 16.79 -8.09 -14.09
C GLU A 22 16.43 -7.38 -12.79
N ILE A 23 16.67 -8.01 -11.63
CA ILE A 23 16.35 -7.39 -10.35
C ILE A 23 17.33 -6.27 -9.98
N GLU A 24 18.60 -6.37 -10.40
CA GLU A 24 19.57 -5.27 -10.27
C GLU A 24 19.08 -4.05 -11.07
N TYR A 25 18.67 -4.24 -12.32
CA TYR A 25 18.09 -3.18 -13.16
C TYR A 25 16.79 -2.61 -12.57
N TRP A 26 15.89 -3.48 -12.11
CA TRP A 26 14.64 -3.07 -11.47
C TRP A 26 14.90 -2.23 -10.22
N MET A 27 15.86 -2.63 -9.38
CA MET A 27 16.25 -1.93 -8.16
C MET A 27 16.79 -0.53 -8.46
N SER A 28 17.66 -0.40 -9.48
CA SER A 28 18.12 0.91 -9.95
C SER A 28 16.97 1.79 -10.43
N GLY A 29 16.03 1.19 -11.15
CA GLY A 29 14.80 1.86 -11.58
C GLY A 29 13.91 2.30 -10.42
N LEU A 30 13.85 1.53 -9.33
CA LEU A 30 13.14 1.88 -8.10
C LEU A 30 13.82 3.08 -7.42
N VAL A 31 15.12 3.01 -7.16
CA VAL A 31 15.92 4.09 -6.55
C VAL A 31 15.70 5.41 -7.30
N LYS A 32 15.78 5.38 -8.64
CA LYS A 32 15.56 6.56 -9.48
C LYS A 32 14.13 7.10 -9.39
N SER A 33 13.11 6.21 -9.39
CA SER A 33 11.70 6.60 -9.26
C SER A 33 11.33 7.19 -7.90
N LEU A 34 12.14 6.90 -6.88
CA LEU A 34 12.04 7.47 -5.54
C LEU A 34 12.81 8.78 -5.38
N GLY A 35 13.47 9.27 -6.44
CA GLY A 35 14.30 10.47 -6.39
C GLY A 35 15.55 10.29 -5.52
N MET A 36 16.01 9.06 -5.35
CA MET A 36 17.17 8.70 -4.54
C MET A 36 18.38 8.45 -5.43
N LYS A 37 19.57 8.38 -4.81
CA LYS A 37 20.83 8.16 -5.50
C LYS A 37 21.55 6.94 -4.92
N GLU A 38 22.00 6.08 -5.82
CA GLU A 38 22.81 4.90 -5.49
C GLU A 38 24.19 5.34 -5.02
N LEU A 39 24.61 4.81 -3.87
CA LEU A 39 25.99 4.90 -3.39
C LEU A 39 26.78 3.65 -3.82
N ILE A 40 26.12 2.49 -3.76
CA ILE A 40 26.60 1.22 -4.31
C ILE A 40 25.50 0.70 -5.22
N GLN A 41 25.87 0.37 -6.46
CA GLN A 41 24.94 -0.21 -7.43
C GLN A 41 24.28 -1.46 -6.85
N PRO A 42 23.01 -1.73 -7.19
CA PRO A 42 22.34 -2.94 -6.77
C PRO A 42 23.17 -4.19 -7.05
N LYS A 43 23.24 -5.09 -6.09
CA LYS A 43 23.85 -6.41 -6.26
C LYS A 43 22.87 -7.48 -5.86
N ALA A 44 22.67 -8.44 -6.75
CA ALA A 44 21.80 -9.59 -6.54
C ALA A 44 22.57 -10.91 -6.53
N VAL A 45 22.08 -11.84 -5.72
CA VAL A 45 22.55 -13.22 -5.63
C VAL A 45 21.34 -14.15 -5.53
N TYR A 46 21.35 -15.22 -6.33
CA TYR A 46 20.37 -16.30 -6.26
C TYR A 46 20.84 -17.38 -5.28
N CYS A 47 19.94 -17.84 -4.41
CA CYS A 47 20.16 -19.00 -3.54
C CYS A 47 19.46 -20.22 -4.16
N ASN A 48 20.17 -21.35 -4.30
CA ASN A 48 19.61 -22.60 -4.81
C ASN A 48 19.28 -23.61 -3.69
N LYS A 49 19.21 -23.16 -2.44
CA LYS A 49 18.98 -24.04 -1.30
C LYS A 49 17.49 -24.42 -1.26
N GLU A 50 17.20 -25.72 -1.23
CA GLU A 50 15.83 -26.23 -1.12
C GLU A 50 15.05 -25.57 0.03
N GLY A 51 13.85 -25.06 -0.29
CA GLY A 51 12.98 -24.32 0.62
C GLY A 51 13.39 -22.86 0.86
N ASN A 52 14.46 -22.39 0.21
CA ASN A 52 14.99 -21.03 0.30
C ASN A 52 15.45 -20.51 -1.07
N GLU A 53 14.92 -21.08 -2.15
CA GLU A 53 15.23 -20.69 -3.50
C GLU A 53 14.71 -19.29 -3.79
N GLY A 54 15.54 -18.49 -4.44
CA GLY A 54 15.17 -17.17 -4.91
C GLY A 54 16.30 -16.15 -4.79
N VAL A 55 15.96 -14.88 -4.99
CA VAL A 55 16.93 -13.79 -5.13
C VAL A 55 16.96 -12.88 -3.92
N THR A 56 18.15 -12.51 -3.48
CA THR A 56 18.38 -11.35 -2.62
C THR A 56 19.07 -10.25 -3.42
N CYS A 57 18.53 -9.04 -3.42
CA CYS A 57 19.10 -7.85 -4.05
C CYS A 57 19.24 -6.73 -3.02
N ILE A 58 20.43 -6.13 -2.93
CA ILE A 58 20.73 -5.05 -1.97
C ILE A 58 21.26 -3.85 -2.74
N CYS A 59 20.80 -2.65 -2.38
CA CYS A 59 21.35 -1.38 -2.86
C CYS A 59 21.59 -0.45 -1.68
N ALA A 60 22.83 0.06 -1.57
CA ALA A 60 23.13 1.15 -0.66
C ALA A 60 22.82 2.48 -1.36
N ILE A 61 22.03 3.33 -0.72
CA ILE A 61 21.70 4.67 -1.20
C ILE A 61 22.30 5.70 -0.25
N GLU A 62 22.29 6.98 -0.62
CA GLU A 62 22.78 8.05 0.25
C GLU A 62 22.11 7.96 1.65
N THR A 63 22.93 7.65 2.67
CA THR A 63 22.55 7.53 4.10
C THR A 63 21.59 6.41 4.51
N SER A 64 21.27 5.46 3.62
CA SER A 64 20.30 4.38 3.91
C SER A 64 20.41 3.19 2.93
N HIS A 65 19.37 2.36 2.77
CA HIS A 65 19.42 1.14 1.95
C HIS A 65 18.05 0.72 1.42
N ILE A 66 18.06 -0.04 0.33
CA ILE A 66 16.92 -0.81 -0.15
C ILE A 66 17.35 -2.28 -0.29
N VAL A 67 16.53 -3.19 0.24
CA VAL A 67 16.77 -4.64 0.18
C VAL A 67 15.50 -5.32 -0.33
N LEU A 68 15.66 -6.22 -1.30
CA LEU A 68 14.61 -7.11 -1.77
C LEU A 68 15.02 -8.56 -1.58
N HIS A 69 14.13 -9.34 -1.00
CA HIS A 69 14.18 -10.79 -1.00
C HIS A 69 13.01 -11.32 -1.83
N SER A 70 13.26 -12.36 -2.60
CA SER A 70 12.29 -13.08 -3.40
C SER A 70 12.46 -14.56 -3.11
N TRP A 71 11.33 -15.27 -3.00
CA TRP A 71 11.30 -16.71 -2.87
C TRP A 71 10.39 -17.28 -3.95
N ASP A 72 10.98 -17.94 -4.94
CA ASP A 72 10.31 -18.45 -6.14
C ASP A 72 10.07 -19.97 -6.11
N GLY A 73 10.75 -20.70 -5.22
CA GLY A 73 10.60 -22.15 -5.03
C GLY A 73 9.47 -22.59 -4.09
N GLN A 74 8.81 -21.66 -3.39
CA GLN A 74 7.71 -21.96 -2.44
C GLN A 74 6.33 -21.55 -2.97
N VAL A 75 5.27 -22.14 -2.41
CA VAL A 75 3.88 -21.79 -2.72
C VAL A 75 3.15 -21.36 -1.43
N PRO A 76 2.59 -20.13 -1.36
CA PRO A 76 2.67 -19.08 -2.38
C PRO A 76 4.09 -18.52 -2.50
N GLN A 77 4.46 -18.06 -3.69
CA GLN A 77 5.71 -17.34 -3.94
C GLN A 77 5.64 -15.96 -3.29
N LYS A 78 6.78 -15.45 -2.83
CA LYS A 78 6.80 -14.26 -1.96
C LYS A 78 7.90 -13.28 -2.34
N ILE A 79 7.62 -12.01 -2.08
CA ILE A 79 8.64 -10.97 -1.99
C ILE A 79 8.60 -10.30 -0.62
N GLN A 80 9.77 -9.87 -0.17
CA GLN A 80 9.94 -8.92 0.93
C GLN A 80 10.78 -7.75 0.45
N LEU A 81 10.34 -6.53 0.73
CA LEU A 81 11.00 -5.30 0.34
C LEU A 81 11.15 -4.37 1.53
N ASP A 82 12.39 -4.01 1.82
CA ASP A 82 12.78 -3.06 2.85
C ASP A 82 13.29 -1.80 2.19
N ILE A 83 12.61 -0.67 2.38
CA ILE A 83 13.05 0.65 1.91
C ILE A 83 13.29 1.52 3.14
N TYR A 84 14.56 1.69 3.50
CA TYR A 84 14.96 2.67 4.50
C TYR A 84 15.40 3.94 3.77
N THR A 85 14.83 5.10 4.14
CA THR A 85 15.19 6.38 3.52
C THR A 85 15.22 7.54 4.52
N CYS A 86 16.05 8.53 4.19
CA CYS A 86 16.18 9.82 4.85
C CYS A 86 15.39 10.96 4.15
N SER A 87 14.53 10.62 3.16
CA SER A 87 13.67 11.55 2.44
C SER A 87 12.18 11.18 2.54
N LYS A 88 11.30 12.04 2.01
CA LYS A 88 9.87 11.74 1.93
C LYS A 88 9.65 10.58 0.96
N LEU A 89 9.22 9.43 1.48
CA LEU A 89 8.94 8.26 0.65
C LEU A 89 7.63 8.45 -0.13
N ASN A 90 7.69 8.40 -1.46
CA ASN A 90 6.49 8.28 -2.29
C ASN A 90 6.13 6.79 -2.45
N ILE A 91 5.21 6.34 -1.61
CA ILE A 91 4.76 4.95 -1.60
C ILE A 91 4.04 4.55 -2.91
N VAL A 92 3.42 5.50 -3.63
CA VAL A 92 2.80 5.24 -4.95
C VAL A 92 3.83 4.72 -5.95
N SER A 93 5.03 5.31 -5.96
CA SER A 93 6.13 4.84 -6.81
C SER A 93 6.52 3.40 -6.47
N VAL A 94 6.47 3.01 -5.18
CA VAL A 94 6.75 1.63 -4.76
C VAL A 94 5.67 0.69 -5.30
N TRP A 95 4.39 1.06 -5.19
CA TRP A 95 3.28 0.26 -5.69
C TRP A 95 3.33 0.02 -7.19
N GLU A 96 3.55 1.08 -7.97
CA GLU A 96 3.70 0.95 -9.42
C GLU A 96 4.86 0.02 -9.81
N LYS A 97 5.93 0.01 -9.01
CA LYS A 97 7.09 -0.85 -9.26
C LYS A 97 6.84 -2.33 -8.95
N ILE A 98 6.10 -2.62 -7.87
CA ILE A 98 5.84 -4.02 -7.48
C ILE A 98 4.69 -4.67 -8.28
N LYS A 99 3.86 -3.89 -9.00
CA LYS A 99 2.82 -4.42 -9.89
C LYS A 99 3.36 -5.44 -10.90
N ARG A 100 4.61 -5.26 -11.36
CA ARG A 100 5.28 -6.20 -12.28
C ARG A 100 5.34 -7.63 -11.72
N PHE A 101 5.37 -7.78 -10.41
CA PHE A 101 5.43 -9.10 -9.76
C PHE A 101 4.05 -9.72 -9.55
N GLU A 102 2.98 -9.07 -10.01
CA GLU A 102 1.59 -9.51 -9.78
C GLU A 102 1.31 -9.74 -8.28
N ALA A 103 1.73 -8.77 -7.47
CA ALA A 103 1.64 -8.84 -6.02
C ALA A 103 0.19 -8.83 -5.51
N TYR A 104 -0.11 -9.71 -4.56
CA TYR A 104 -1.37 -9.84 -3.83
C TYR A 104 -1.08 -10.11 -2.34
N ASN A 105 -2.10 -10.06 -1.49
CA ASN A 105 -1.95 -10.19 -0.02
C ASN A 105 -0.85 -9.30 0.57
N ILE A 106 -0.77 -8.05 0.09
CA ILE A 106 0.29 -7.11 0.46
C ILE A 106 0.13 -6.67 1.92
N GLN A 107 1.19 -6.80 2.69
CA GLN A 107 1.32 -6.33 4.06
C GLN A 107 2.48 -5.35 4.14
N TYR A 108 2.30 -4.23 4.84
CA TYR A 108 3.39 -3.29 5.04
C TYR A 108 3.30 -2.58 6.39
N LYS A 109 4.44 -2.07 6.86
CA LYS A 109 4.58 -1.27 8.07
C LYS A 109 5.61 -0.17 7.84
N PHE A 110 5.39 0.97 8.48
CA PHE A 110 6.35 2.07 8.55
C PHE A 110 6.94 2.19 9.94
N TYR A 111 8.26 2.35 10.02
CA TYR A 111 8.96 2.68 11.25
C TYR A 111 9.62 4.05 11.16
N ASP A 112 9.44 4.86 12.19
CA ASP A 112 10.21 6.08 12.42
C ASP A 112 11.57 5.69 12.98
N ARG A 113 12.59 5.88 12.16
CA ARG A 113 13.99 5.60 12.51
C ARG A 113 14.69 6.79 13.17
N LYS A 114 14.09 7.97 13.14
CA LYS A 114 14.59 9.18 13.81
C LYS A 114 14.29 9.15 15.30
N ASN A 115 13.07 8.74 15.68
CA ASN A 115 12.56 8.85 17.06
C ASN A 115 12.46 7.50 17.79
N GLY A 116 13.32 6.53 17.47
CA GLY A 116 13.47 5.29 18.25
C GLY A 116 12.60 4.10 17.79
N PHE A 117 12.56 3.83 16.47
CA PHE A 117 11.85 2.69 15.88
C PHE A 117 10.35 2.64 16.22
N LYS A 118 9.71 3.81 16.29
CA LYS A 118 8.26 3.86 16.56
C LYS A 118 7.51 3.38 15.33
N LEU A 119 6.62 2.40 15.52
CA LEU A 119 5.69 1.98 14.49
C LEU A 119 4.74 3.14 14.15
N LEU A 120 4.75 3.58 12.90
CA LEU A 120 3.98 4.72 12.41
C LEU A 120 2.55 4.30 12.04
N ASN A 121 1.80 3.71 12.97
CA ASN A 121 0.39 3.34 12.72
C ASN A 121 -0.62 4.44 13.13
N CYS A 122 -0.18 5.47 13.87
CA CYS A 122 -1.09 6.40 14.55
C CYS A 122 -1.40 7.67 13.73
N ASN A 123 -0.50 8.04 12.81
CA ASN A 123 -0.63 9.25 11.99
C ASN A 123 -1.14 8.94 10.58
N GLU A 124 -1.03 7.70 10.12
CA GLU A 124 -1.55 7.27 8.82
C GLU A 124 -3.06 7.19 8.84
N ASP A 125 -3.65 6.51 9.83
CA ASP A 125 -5.12 6.46 9.98
C ASP A 125 -5.69 7.90 10.03
N LYS A 126 -5.08 8.81 10.82
CA LYS A 126 -5.48 10.22 10.86
C LYS A 126 -5.35 10.96 9.52
N ARG A 127 -4.26 10.76 8.79
CA ARG A 127 -4.08 11.34 7.44
C ARG A 127 -5.12 10.81 6.46
N ILE A 128 -5.43 9.51 6.52
CA ILE A 128 -6.43 8.87 5.67
C ILE A 128 -7.83 9.38 6.05
N GLU A 129 -8.11 9.56 7.34
CA GLU A 129 -9.33 10.21 7.82
C GLU A 129 -9.46 11.65 7.33
N GLU A 130 -8.38 12.44 7.36
CA GLU A 130 -8.34 13.79 6.80
C GLU A 130 -8.65 13.78 5.30
N ASN A 131 -8.03 12.86 4.54
CA ASN A 131 -8.29 12.67 3.11
C ASN A 131 -9.76 12.27 2.84
N LEU A 132 -10.34 11.39 3.66
CA LEU A 132 -11.76 11.02 3.59
C LEU A 132 -12.68 12.22 3.83
N LYS A 133 -12.35 13.06 4.82
CA LYS A 133 -13.12 14.28 5.14
C LYS A 133 -13.02 15.32 4.04
N SER A 134 -11.82 15.58 3.52
CA SER A 134 -11.52 16.66 2.58
C SER A 134 -11.81 16.32 1.11
N ASN A 135 -12.16 15.08 0.79
CA ASN A 135 -12.47 14.67 -0.58
C ASN A 135 -13.70 15.42 -1.14
N PHE A 136 -13.87 15.38 -2.47
CA PHE A 136 -15.09 15.81 -3.10
C PHE A 136 -16.18 14.73 -3.00
N TRP A 137 -17.40 15.14 -2.65
CA TRP A 137 -18.51 14.23 -2.37
C TRP A 137 -19.77 14.61 -3.16
N HIS A 138 -20.29 13.65 -3.91
CA HIS A 138 -21.54 13.78 -4.67
C HIS A 138 -22.71 13.30 -3.82
N PHE A 139 -23.77 14.11 -3.72
CA PHE A 139 -24.99 13.68 -3.05
C PHE A 139 -25.77 12.67 -3.91
N ALA A 140 -26.11 11.51 -3.33
CA ALA A 140 -26.85 10.45 -3.99
C ALA A 140 -28.36 10.74 -3.98
N LYS A 141 -28.87 11.36 -5.04
CA LYS A 141 -30.30 11.69 -5.20
C LYS A 141 -31.21 10.47 -5.41
N THR A 142 -30.64 9.30 -5.70
CA THR A 142 -31.35 8.09 -6.12
C THR A 142 -31.88 7.24 -4.96
N MET A 143 -31.50 7.53 -3.71
CA MET A 143 -32.04 6.84 -2.51
C MET A 143 -32.52 7.85 -1.46
N PRO A 144 -33.74 8.41 -1.61
CA PRO A 144 -34.29 9.40 -0.67
C PRO A 144 -34.39 8.90 0.78
N GLN A 145 -34.61 7.60 0.97
CA GLN A 145 -34.73 6.94 2.27
C GLN A 145 -33.40 6.86 3.03
N ILE A 146 -32.27 6.96 2.32
CA ILE A 146 -30.92 6.93 2.91
C ILE A 146 -30.11 8.03 2.22
N PRO A 147 -30.31 9.29 2.62
CA PRO A 147 -29.51 10.40 2.11
C PRO A 147 -28.03 10.12 2.40
N HIS A 148 -27.25 9.90 1.35
CA HIS A 148 -25.83 9.63 1.46
C HIS A 148 -25.07 10.37 0.37
N TRP A 149 -23.76 10.36 0.50
CA TRP A 149 -22.83 10.91 -0.47
C TRP A 149 -21.86 9.83 -0.93
N TYR A 150 -21.30 9.97 -2.12
CA TYR A 150 -20.24 9.10 -2.62
C TYR A 150 -19.10 9.89 -3.27
N THR A 151 -17.92 9.27 -3.30
CA THR A 151 -16.74 9.71 -4.06
C THR A 151 -16.24 8.53 -4.89
N ARG A 152 -15.80 8.78 -6.13
CA ARG A 152 -15.30 7.74 -7.04
C ARG A 152 -13.78 7.69 -7.00
N ALA A 153 -13.18 6.52 -7.15
CA ALA A 153 -11.72 6.37 -7.12
C ALA A 153 -10.95 7.32 -8.06
N ARG A 154 -11.53 7.64 -9.23
CA ARG A 154 -10.96 8.58 -10.21
C ARG A 154 -10.94 10.05 -9.78
N GLU A 155 -11.63 10.40 -8.69
CA GLU A 155 -11.76 11.77 -8.17
C GLU A 155 -10.79 12.04 -7.01
N TRP A 156 -10.06 11.00 -6.59
CA TRP A 156 -9.01 11.11 -5.59
C TRP A 156 -7.71 11.56 -6.25
N GLU A 157 -6.83 12.19 -5.46
CA GLU A 157 -5.51 12.63 -5.93
C GLU A 157 -4.70 11.47 -6.55
N SER A 158 -4.88 10.26 -5.99
CA SER A 158 -4.37 9.03 -6.58
C SER A 158 -5.24 7.83 -6.22
N LEU A 159 -5.21 6.80 -7.07
CA LEU A 159 -5.81 5.49 -6.77
C LEU A 159 -5.26 4.88 -5.48
N HIS A 160 -4.04 5.24 -5.09
CA HIS A 160 -3.44 4.75 -3.87
C HIS A 160 -4.11 5.34 -2.63
N GLN A 161 -4.33 6.66 -2.56
CA GLN A 161 -5.05 7.26 -1.42
C GLN A 161 -6.46 6.68 -1.27
N PHE A 162 -7.11 6.41 -2.41
CA PHE A 162 -8.40 5.71 -2.41
C PHE A 162 -8.28 4.31 -1.80
N ALA A 163 -7.27 3.53 -2.21
CA ALA A 163 -7.02 2.20 -1.69
C ALA A 163 -6.68 2.21 -0.18
N GLU A 164 -5.92 3.19 0.30
CA GLU A 164 -5.65 3.37 1.73
C GLU A 164 -6.93 3.64 2.54
N ALA A 165 -7.86 4.42 1.98
CA ALA A 165 -9.15 4.68 2.61
C ALA A 165 -10.04 3.44 2.65
N VAL A 166 -10.05 2.65 1.57
CA VAL A 166 -10.75 1.35 1.54
C VAL A 166 -10.14 0.38 2.56
N ASP A 167 -8.82 0.26 2.64
CA ASP A 167 -8.15 -0.57 3.64
C ASP A 167 -8.51 -0.14 5.06
N LEU A 168 -8.46 1.17 5.34
CA LEU A 168 -8.83 1.70 6.66
C LEU A 168 -10.25 1.28 7.04
N ILE A 169 -11.22 1.46 6.13
CA ILE A 169 -12.62 1.06 6.35
C ILE A 169 -12.72 -0.45 6.59
N ASN A 170 -12.02 -1.26 5.81
CA ASN A 170 -12.08 -2.72 5.92
C ASN A 170 -11.38 -3.26 7.17
N ARG A 171 -10.31 -2.60 7.62
CA ARG A 171 -9.50 -2.99 8.78
C ARG A 171 -10.10 -2.52 10.11
N LYS A 172 -10.74 -1.35 10.13
CA LYS A 172 -11.23 -0.70 11.36
C LYS A 172 -12.76 -0.58 11.45
N GLY A 173 -13.47 -0.83 10.35
CA GLY A 173 -14.92 -0.72 10.31
C GLY A 173 -15.61 -1.77 11.18
N VAL A 174 -16.76 -1.38 11.73
CA VAL A 174 -17.66 -2.26 12.48
C VAL A 174 -18.66 -2.85 11.49
N ILE A 175 -18.95 -4.15 11.62
CA ILE A 175 -19.93 -4.83 10.77
C ILE A 175 -21.34 -4.46 11.25
N GLU A 176 -22.15 -3.89 10.36
CA GLU A 176 -23.57 -3.64 10.60
C GLU A 176 -24.44 -4.28 9.52
N LYS A 177 -25.65 -4.68 9.94
CA LYS A 177 -26.65 -5.26 9.05
C LYS A 177 -27.53 -4.17 8.46
N TRP A 178 -27.72 -4.26 7.15
CA TRP A 178 -28.71 -3.48 6.42
C TRP A 178 -29.61 -4.42 5.62
N GLY A 179 -30.84 -4.61 6.11
CA GLY A 179 -31.75 -5.62 5.57
C GLY A 179 -31.14 -7.02 5.65
N LYS A 180 -30.87 -7.63 4.48
CA LYS A 180 -30.21 -8.95 4.37
C LYS A 180 -28.69 -8.87 4.18
N ALA A 181 -28.15 -7.67 3.91
CA ALA A 181 -26.72 -7.47 3.66
C ALA A 181 -25.99 -7.03 4.93
N SER A 182 -24.68 -7.23 4.97
CA SER A 182 -23.81 -6.71 6.03
C SER A 182 -22.67 -5.92 5.40
N TYR A 183 -22.36 -4.76 5.95
CA TYR A 183 -21.28 -3.89 5.48
C TYR A 183 -20.40 -3.48 6.65
N LYS A 184 -19.12 -3.20 6.36
CA LYS A 184 -18.21 -2.57 7.31
C LYS A 184 -18.37 -1.05 7.24
N TYR A 185 -18.71 -0.46 8.38
CA TYR A 185 -18.83 0.98 8.55
C TYR A 185 -17.70 1.50 9.42
N TYR A 186 -16.95 2.47 8.91
CA TYR A 186 -15.96 3.20 9.69
C TYR A 186 -16.51 4.56 10.09
N TYR A 187 -16.26 4.96 11.33
CA TYR A 187 -16.86 6.14 11.94
C TYR A 187 -15.81 7.23 12.14
N ILE A 188 -16.10 8.41 11.61
CA ILE A 188 -15.26 9.59 11.81
C ILE A 188 -16.16 10.79 12.06
N ASP A 189 -16.03 11.41 13.23
CA ASP A 189 -16.92 12.47 13.73
C ASP A 189 -18.42 12.06 13.63
N GLU A 190 -19.25 12.88 13.00
CA GLU A 190 -20.69 12.63 12.79
C GLU A 190 -21.00 11.76 11.55
N TYR A 191 -19.99 11.20 10.88
CA TYR A 191 -20.17 10.47 9.62
C TYR A 191 -19.75 9.01 9.74
N LYS A 192 -20.50 8.15 9.06
CA LYS A 192 -20.13 6.78 8.76
C LYS A 192 -19.75 6.63 7.31
N TYR A 193 -18.70 5.86 7.05
CA TYR A 193 -18.09 5.62 5.74
C TYR A 193 -18.12 4.13 5.45
N TRP A 194 -18.48 3.75 4.22
CA TRP A 194 -18.47 2.35 3.80
C TRP A 194 -18.12 2.23 2.32
N THR A 195 -17.63 1.06 1.94
CA THR A 195 -17.43 0.70 0.53
C THR A 195 -18.09 -0.65 0.27
N MET A 196 -18.38 -0.90 -1.01
CA MET A 196 -18.94 -2.16 -1.49
C MET A 196 -17.84 -3.14 -1.93
N GLU A 197 -16.58 -2.72 -1.86
CA GLU A 197 -15.41 -3.50 -2.28
C GLU A 197 -14.97 -4.46 -1.16
N GLU A 198 -14.99 -5.76 -1.43
CA GLU A 198 -14.52 -6.79 -0.49
C GLU A 198 -12.98 -6.99 -0.54
N GLU A 199 -12.32 -6.57 -1.63
CA GLU A 199 -10.88 -6.78 -1.86
C GLU A 199 -10.12 -5.47 -2.13
N THR A 200 -8.86 -5.42 -1.71
CA THR A 200 -7.94 -4.26 -1.90
C THR A 200 -7.52 -4.04 -3.36
N VAL A 201 -7.99 -4.88 -4.30
CA VAL A 201 -7.64 -4.82 -5.72
C VAL A 201 -8.90 -4.55 -6.56
N PRO A 202 -9.03 -3.40 -7.24
CA PRO A 202 -10.30 -3.01 -7.84
C PRO A 202 -10.61 -3.73 -9.17
N SER A 203 -11.68 -4.52 -9.23
CA SER A 203 -12.24 -5.03 -10.49
C SER A 203 -13.28 -4.07 -11.09
N HIS A 204 -12.80 -3.12 -11.89
CA HIS A 204 -13.42 -2.39 -13.02
C HIS A 204 -14.95 -2.43 -13.26
N LYS A 205 -15.79 -1.91 -12.34
CA LYS A 205 -16.96 -1.06 -12.68
C LYS A 205 -17.60 -0.51 -11.40
N HIS A 206 -17.44 0.80 -11.17
CA HIS A 206 -18.08 1.58 -10.09
C HIS A 206 -17.42 1.53 -8.71
N ILE A 207 -16.09 1.69 -8.67
CA ILE A 207 -15.32 1.78 -7.43
C ILE A 207 -15.61 3.11 -6.72
N LEU A 208 -16.25 3.04 -5.55
CA LEU A 208 -16.63 4.21 -4.76
C LEU A 208 -16.52 3.97 -3.24
N ILE A 209 -16.41 5.07 -2.51
CA ILE A 209 -16.62 5.11 -1.06
C ILE A 209 -17.86 5.96 -0.83
N ASN A 210 -18.75 5.48 0.04
CA ASN A 210 -19.94 6.18 0.48
C ASN A 210 -19.72 6.79 1.86
N ARG A 211 -20.47 7.86 2.17
CA ARG A 211 -20.64 8.37 3.52
C ARG A 211 -22.07 8.82 3.79
N ALA A 212 -22.50 8.76 5.04
CA ALA A 212 -23.78 9.31 5.52
C ALA A 212 -23.58 9.85 6.94
N LYS A 213 -24.45 10.75 7.39
CA LYS A 213 -24.47 11.10 8.81
C LYS A 213 -24.84 9.86 9.63
N ALA A 214 -24.08 9.64 10.71
CA ALA A 214 -24.24 8.49 11.61
C ALA A 214 -25.54 8.58 12.40
#